data_AF-A0A290EEJ1-F1
#
_entry.id   AF-A0A290EEJ1-F1
#
_cell.length_a   1.000
_cell.length_b   1.000
_cell.length_c   1.000
_cell.angle_alpha   90.00
_cell.angle_beta   90.00
_cell.angle_gamma   90.00
#
_symmetry.space_group_name_H-M   'P 1'
#
loop_
_entity.id
_entity.type
_entity.pdbx_description
1 polymer ?
#
loop_
_entity_poly.entity_id
_entity_poly.type
_entity_poly.pdbx_seq_one_letter_code
_entity_poly.pdbx_strand_id
1 'polypeptide(L)' 'DFLIRHMGMCYFTNGTERVRHVSRYIYNREEYVRFDSDVGEFRAMTELGRRTAEYFNSQKDILEQE' A
#
# COMPACT_ATOMS: atom_id res chain seq x y z
N ASP A 1 -18.08 -16.10 -3.11
CA ASP A 1 -16.96 -15.82 -4.01
C ASP A 1 -16.10 -14.73 -3.37
N PHE A 2 -14.79 -14.91 -3.31
CA PHE A 2 -13.86 -14.00 -2.63
C PHE A 2 -12.92 -13.38 -3.67
N LEU A 3 -12.85 -12.05 -3.70
CA LEU A 3 -12.00 -11.33 -4.65
C LEU A 3 -10.89 -10.59 -3.91
N ILE A 4 -9.65 -10.90 -4.27
CA ILE A 4 -8.45 -10.17 -3.83
C ILE A 4 -7.90 -9.40 -5.03
N ARG A 5 -7.56 -8.13 -4.82
CA ARG A 5 -6.86 -7.30 -5.81
C ARG A 5 -5.73 -6.52 -5.17
N HIS A 6 -4.64 -6.41 -5.90
CA HIS A 6 -3.54 -5.49 -5.62
C HIS A 6 -3.51 -4.42 -6.70
N MET A 7 -3.35 -3.15 -6.32
CA MET A 7 -3.23 -2.03 -7.25
C MET A 7 -1.98 -1.21 -6.90
N GLY A 8 -0.97 -1.23 -7.79
CA GLY A 8 0.17 -0.33 -7.74
C GLY A 8 -0.11 0.91 -8.60
N MET A 9 -0.28 2.07 -7.95
CA MET A 9 -0.62 3.33 -8.59
C MET A 9 0.56 4.30 -8.54
N CYS A 10 0.78 5.04 -9.62
CA CYS A 10 1.77 6.12 -9.67
C CYS A 10 1.09 7.43 -10.04
N TYR A 11 1.35 8.48 -9.26
CA TYR A 11 0.83 9.83 -9.48
C TYR A 11 1.99 10.77 -9.81
N PHE A 12 1.90 11.43 -10.96
CA PHE A 12 2.95 12.29 -11.50
C PHE A 12 2.48 13.75 -11.46
N THR A 13 3.29 14.65 -10.91
CA THR A 13 3.03 16.10 -10.89
C THR A 13 4.21 16.84 -11.50
N ASN A 14 3.91 17.77 -12.41
CA ASN A 14 4.89 18.52 -13.19
C ASN A 14 5.95 17.62 -13.86
N GLY A 15 5.50 16.73 -14.74
CA GLY A 15 6.35 15.67 -15.28
C GLY A 15 6.73 14.67 -14.19
N THR A 16 8.02 14.46 -13.95
CA THR A 16 8.54 13.57 -12.91
C THR A 16 9.17 14.32 -11.73
N GLU A 17 8.94 15.63 -11.62
CA GLU A 17 9.47 16.43 -10.51
C GLU A 17 8.96 15.91 -9.15
N ARG A 18 7.68 15.53 -9.09
CA ARG A 18 7.11 14.80 -7.95
C ARG A 18 6.39 13.54 -8.43
N VAL A 19 6.83 12.40 -7.92
CA VAL A 19 6.20 11.09 -8.14
C VAL A 19 5.75 10.55 -6.80
N ARG A 20 4.49 10.08 -6.73
CA ARG A 20 3.94 9.39 -5.56
C ARG A 20 3.50 7.99 -5.94
N HIS A 21 4.03 6.99 -5.25
CA HIS A 21 3.64 5.59 -5.40
C HIS A 21 2.63 5.22 -4.30
N VAL A 22 1.57 4.49 -4.67
CA VAL A 22 0.55 3.99 -3.74
C VAL A 22 0.22 2.55 -4.07
N SER A 23 0.51 1.64 -3.14
CA SER A 23 0.23 0.21 -3.22
C SER A 23 -1.02 -0.10 -2.40
N ARG A 24 -2.12 -0.56 -3.03
CA ARG A 24 -3.42 -0.81 -2.38
C ARG A 24 -3.78 -2.29 -2.43
N TYR A 25 -4.10 -2.87 -1.26
CA TYR A 25 -4.56 -4.25 -1.14
C TYR A 25 -6.05 -4.26 -0.80
N ILE A 26 -6.83 -4.98 -1.61
CA ILE A 26 -8.29 -4.88 -1.63
C ILE A 26 -8.90 -6.27 -1.55
N TYR A 27 -9.80 -6.44 -0.59
CA TYR A 27 -10.58 -7.65 -0.38
C TYR A 27 -12.06 -7.33 -0.55
N ASN A 28 -12.74 -7.99 -1.48
CA ASN A 28 -14.17 -7.78 -1.75
C ASN A 28 -14.58 -6.30 -1.92
N ARG A 29 -13.75 -5.54 -2.65
CA ARG A 29 -13.89 -4.09 -2.91
C ARG A 29 -13.55 -3.17 -1.74
N GLU A 30 -13.21 -3.72 -0.57
CA GLU A 30 -12.74 -2.97 0.59
C GLU A 30 -11.22 -2.98 0.63
N GLU A 31 -10.61 -1.81 0.62
CA GLU A 31 -9.17 -1.69 0.82
C GLU A 31 -8.85 -1.98 2.29
N TYR A 32 -7.95 -2.93 2.54
CA TYR A 32 -7.60 -3.32 3.90
C TYR A 32 -6.18 -2.89 4.30
N VAL A 33 -5.24 -2.77 3.35
CA VAL A 33 -3.87 -2.28 3.58
C VAL A 33 -3.44 -1.35 2.45
N ARG A 34 -2.69 -0.30 2.80
CA ARG A 34 -2.09 0.63 1.86
C ARG A 34 -0.64 0.95 2.22
N PHE A 35 0.26 0.96 1.24
CA PHE A 35 1.51 1.72 1.30
C PHE A 35 1.35 3.02 0.50
N ASP A 36 1.95 4.09 1.00
CA ASP A 36 1.94 5.41 0.38
C ASP A 36 3.34 6.00 0.51
N SER A 37 3.99 6.31 -0.61
CA SER A 37 5.38 6.79 -0.61
C SER A 37 5.54 8.12 0.14
N ASP A 38 4.48 8.92 0.24
CA ASP A 38 4.50 10.16 1.03
C ASP A 38 4.46 9.88 2.56
N VAL A 39 4.08 8.66 2.97
CA VAL A 39 4.01 8.22 4.38
C VAL A 39 5.20 7.31 4.74
N GLY A 40 5.62 6.44 3.82
CA GLY A 40 6.80 5.58 3.98
C GLY A 40 6.57 4.30 4.81
N GLU A 41 5.32 3.90 5.05
CA GLU A 41 4.97 2.66 5.75
C GLU A 41 3.62 2.12 5.29
N PHE A 42 3.39 0.81 5.49
CA PHE A 42 2.08 0.22 5.31
C PHE A 42 1.14 0.60 6.45
N ARG A 43 -0.08 1.01 6.11
CA ARG A 43 -1.14 1.32 7.06
C ARG A 43 -2.37 0.47 6.81
N ALA A 44 -2.94 -0.02 7.90
CA ALA A 44 -4.21 -0.71 7.88
C ALA A 44 -5.34 0.29 7.64
N MET A 45 -6.14 0.04 6.60
CA MET A 45 -7.34 0.83 6.30
C MET A 45 -8.57 0.28 7.03
N THR A 46 -8.49 -0.98 7.46
CA THR A 46 -9.53 -1.69 8.21
C THR A 46 -8.88 -2.58 9.27
N GLU A 47 -9.69 -3.10 10.20
CA GLU A 47 -9.24 -4.04 11.23
C GLU A 47 -8.52 -5.27 10.65
N LEU A 48 -9.03 -5.78 9.52
CA LEU A 48 -8.46 -6.93 8.81
C LEU A 48 -7.00 -6.69 8.42
N GLY A 49 -6.64 -5.46 8.07
CA GLY A 49 -5.31 -5.11 7.61
C GLY A 49 -4.26 -4.91 8.70
N ARG A 50 -4.64 -4.84 9.99
CA ARG A 50 -3.69 -4.50 11.06
C ARG A 50 -2.49 -5.45 11.07
N ARG A 51 -2.74 -6.76 11.14
CA ARG A 51 -1.67 -7.78 11.17
C ARG A 51 -0.83 -7.77 9.91
N THR A 52 -1.44 -7.54 8.75
CA THR A 52 -0.73 -7.48 7.47
C THR A 52 0.18 -6.25 7.39
N ALA A 53 -0.30 -5.08 7.83
CA ALA A 53 0.51 -3.86 7.88
C ALA A 53 1.70 -4.02 8.85
N GLU A 54 1.47 -4.55 10.05
CA GLU A 54 2.54 -4.85 11.02
C GLU A 54 3.58 -5.81 10.44
N TYR A 55 3.13 -6.89 9.79
CA TYR A 55 4.02 -7.86 9.16
C TYR A 55 4.85 -7.25 8.02
N PHE A 56 4.24 -6.47 7.13
CA PHE A 56 4.96 -5.81 6.05
C PHE A 56 5.97 -4.78 6.56
N ASN A 57 5.59 -3.96 7.55
CA ASN A 57 6.51 -2.99 8.15
C ASN A 57 7.66 -3.66 8.93
N SER A 58 7.50 -4.91 9.38
CA SER A 58 8.58 -5.67 10.02
C SER A 58 9.64 -6.18 9.04
N GLN A 59 9.31 -6.28 7.74
CA GLN A 59 10.21 -6.75 6.69
C GLN A 59 10.88 -5.56 5.99
N LYS A 60 12.02 -5.13 6.54
CA LYS A 60 12.76 -3.95 6.06
C LYS A 60 13.09 -4.02 4.56
N ASP A 61 13.56 -5.16 4.09
CA ASP A 61 13.95 -5.35 2.68
C ASP A 61 12.78 -5.13 1.71
N ILE A 62 11.54 -5.44 2.15
CA ILE A 62 10.33 -5.21 1.35
C ILE A 62 9.94 -3.73 1.42
N LEU A 63 9.96 -3.15 2.62
CA LEU A 63 9.59 -1.74 2.82
C LEU A 63 10.51 -0.79 2.04
N GLU A 64 11.80 -1.10 1.94
CA GLU A 64 12.77 -0.32 1.17
C GLU A 64 12.59 -0.43 -0.36
N GLN A 65 11.85 -1.44 -0.84
CA GLN A 65 11.58 -1.67 -2.26
C GLN A 65 10.22 -1.12 -2.73
N GLU A 66 9.38 -0.62 -1.82
CA GLU A 66 8.06 -0.02 -2.11
C GLU A 66 8.13 1.50 -2.29
#